data_AF-A0A917FAJ1-F1
#
_entry.id   AF-A0A917FAJ1-F1
#
_cell.length_a   1.000
_cell.length_b   1.000
_cell.length_c   1.000
_cell.angle_alpha   90.00
_cell.angle_beta   90.00
_cell.angle_gamma   90.00
#
_symmetry.space_group_name_H-M   'P 1'
#
loop_
_entity.id
_entity.type
_entity.pdbx_description
1 polymer ?
#
loop_
_entity_poly.entity_id
_entity_poly.type
_entity_poly.pdbx_seq_one_letter_code
_entity_poly.pdbx_strand_id
1 'polypeptide(L)'
;MAEEWCDLCDLPLNTCVHGRPPATPAPARRADEPRSRATRSTSAPRPTTPKGVTVRRGAQRLTPPSTYQPFLVALLREHDGACEAEQLMEELYERVGPVLHEDDHTQVRGEPRWRLGARRARAALTEEGLMEPARTPGVWELTDQGMR
;
A
#
# COMPACT_ATOMS: atom_id res chain seq x y z
N MET A 1 -11.74 45.06 11.74
CA MET A 1 -12.37 43.73 11.61
C MET A 1 -12.46 43.18 13.02
N ALA A 2 -13.66 42.87 13.52
CA ALA A 2 -13.80 42.40 14.89
C ALA A 2 -13.14 41.01 14.99
N GLU A 3 -12.12 40.89 15.81
CA GLU A 3 -11.53 39.59 16.16
C GLU A 3 -12.56 38.90 17.06
N GLU A 4 -13.33 38.00 16.48
CA GLU A 4 -14.39 37.28 17.18
C GLU A 4 -13.71 36.06 17.85
N TRP A 5 -13.65 36.08 19.19
CA TRP A 5 -12.99 35.06 20.01
C TRP A 5 -14.01 34.00 20.43
N CYS A 6 -13.57 32.76 20.58
CA CYS A 6 -14.46 31.66 20.94
C CYS A 6 -14.52 31.45 22.46
N ASP A 7 -15.70 31.62 23.05
CA ASP A 7 -15.94 31.53 24.51
C ASP A 7 -15.65 30.16 25.14
N LEU A 8 -15.47 29.11 24.33
CA LEU A 8 -15.19 27.75 24.81
C LEU A 8 -13.70 27.41 24.87
N CYS A 9 -12.86 28.12 24.10
CA CYS A 9 -11.45 27.77 23.89
C CYS A 9 -10.50 28.97 23.98
N ASP A 10 -11.01 30.19 24.24
CA ASP A 10 -10.25 31.45 24.31
C ASP A 10 -9.27 31.67 23.14
N LEU A 11 -9.62 31.13 21.97
CA LEU A 11 -8.87 31.22 20.72
C LEU A 11 -9.65 32.06 19.69
N PRO A 12 -8.96 32.76 18.77
CA PRO A 12 -9.62 33.41 17.64
C PRO A 12 -10.46 32.41 16.82
N LEU A 13 -11.71 32.76 16.47
CA LEU A 13 -12.68 31.83 15.83
C LEU A 13 -12.18 31.20 14.53
N ASN A 14 -11.30 31.87 13.77
CA ASN A 14 -10.70 31.33 12.55
C ASN A 14 -9.69 30.20 12.79
N THR A 15 -9.21 30.05 14.03
CA THR A 15 -8.19 29.09 14.44
C THR A 15 -8.78 28.02 15.38
N CYS A 16 -9.88 28.32 16.07
CA CYS A 16 -10.57 27.34 16.89
C CYS A 16 -11.47 26.41 16.06
N VAL A 17 -11.53 25.14 16.45
CA VAL A 17 -12.33 24.12 15.76
C VAL A 17 -13.84 24.43 15.79
N HIS A 18 -14.29 25.18 16.80
CA HIS A 18 -15.68 25.59 16.97
C HIS A 18 -16.11 26.72 16.02
N GLY A 19 -15.15 27.49 15.50
CA GLY A 19 -15.41 28.68 14.68
C GLY A 19 -15.16 28.48 13.19
N ARG A 20 -14.73 27.29 12.76
CA ARG A 20 -14.46 27.02 11.34
C ARG A 20 -15.80 26.75 10.62
N PRO A 21 -16.28 27.65 9.73
CA PRO A 21 -17.46 27.34 8.94
C PRO A 21 -17.18 26.13 8.04
N PRO A 22 -18.18 25.27 7.77
CA PRO A 22 -17.99 24.13 6.87
C PRO A 22 -17.56 24.64 5.49
N ALA A 23 -16.57 23.98 4.90
CA ALA A 23 -16.10 24.33 3.57
C ALA A 23 -17.26 24.27 2.57
N THR A 24 -17.49 25.35 1.83
CA THR A 24 -18.51 25.39 0.78
C THR A 24 -18.17 24.35 -0.29
N PRO A 25 -19.13 23.51 -0.72
CA PRO A 25 -18.88 22.50 -1.73
C PRO A 25 -18.55 23.15 -3.08
N ALA A 26 -17.47 22.67 -3.71
CA ALA A 26 -17.03 23.12 -5.03
C ALA A 26 -18.12 22.84 -6.09
N PRO A 27 -18.32 23.73 -7.08
CA PRO A 27 -19.35 23.54 -8.10
C PRO A 27 -19.05 22.33 -8.99
N ALA A 28 -20.08 21.51 -9.21
CA ALA A 28 -20.06 20.32 -10.05
C ALA A 28 -19.69 20.68 -11.50
N ARG A 29 -18.72 19.95 -12.07
CA ARG A 29 -18.39 20.02 -13.50
C ARG A 29 -19.55 19.41 -14.29
N ARG A 30 -20.02 20.13 -15.31
CA ARG A 30 -21.13 19.73 -16.17
C ARG A 30 -20.74 18.49 -16.98
N ALA A 31 -21.70 17.60 -17.14
CA ALA A 31 -21.64 16.45 -18.04
C ALA A 31 -21.79 16.94 -19.49
N ASP A 32 -20.84 16.57 -20.36
CA ASP A 32 -21.00 16.67 -21.80
C ASP A 32 -21.53 15.34 -22.34
N GLU A 33 -22.67 15.43 -23.04
CA GLU A 33 -23.38 14.34 -23.71
C GLU A 33 -22.61 13.76 -24.92
N PRO A 34 -22.97 12.55 -25.39
CA PRO A 34 -22.15 11.77 -26.31
C PRO A 34 -22.41 12.18 -27.78
N ARG A 35 -21.35 12.39 -28.56
CA ARG A 35 -21.46 12.54 -30.03
C ARG A 35 -20.78 11.41 -30.79
N SER A 36 -21.61 10.78 -31.61
CA SER A 36 -21.47 9.58 -32.42
C SER A 36 -20.22 9.45 -33.31
N ARG A 37 -19.83 8.18 -33.45
CA ARG A 37 -18.87 7.52 -34.35
C ARG A 37 -18.85 8.03 -35.81
N ALA A 38 -17.65 8.18 -36.37
CA ALA A 38 -17.37 7.95 -37.79
C ALA A 38 -15.90 7.51 -38.01
N THR A 39 -15.73 6.49 -38.86
CA THR A 39 -14.48 5.85 -39.30
C THR A 39 -13.78 6.64 -40.42
N ARG A 40 -12.44 6.70 -40.43
CA ARG A 40 -11.58 6.27 -41.58
C ARG A 40 -10.09 6.57 -41.39
N SER A 41 -9.29 5.62 -41.89
CA SER A 41 -7.86 5.66 -42.15
C SER A 41 -7.38 6.93 -42.87
N THR A 42 -6.17 7.41 -42.56
CA THR A 42 -4.94 7.23 -43.38
C THR A 42 -3.76 8.07 -42.85
N SER A 43 -2.58 7.43 -42.85
CA SER A 43 -1.25 7.97 -43.17
C SER A 43 -0.62 9.13 -42.37
N ALA A 44 0.45 8.84 -41.63
CA ALA A 44 1.85 9.22 -41.97
C ALA A 44 2.80 8.91 -40.78
N PRO A 45 3.95 8.25 -40.98
CA PRO A 45 4.88 7.96 -39.90
C PRO A 45 5.73 9.19 -39.55
N ARG A 46 5.60 9.68 -38.31
CA ARG A 46 6.52 10.66 -37.73
C ARG A 46 7.84 9.95 -37.36
N PRO A 47 9.03 10.52 -37.64
CA PRO A 47 10.28 9.86 -37.31
C PRO A 47 10.42 9.77 -35.79
N THR A 48 10.28 8.56 -35.28
CA THR A 48 10.64 8.23 -33.90
C THR A 48 12.16 8.22 -33.84
N THR A 49 12.72 9.19 -33.12
CA THR A 49 14.08 9.07 -32.56
C THR A 49 14.25 7.69 -31.91
N PRO A 50 15.38 6.99 -32.12
CA PRO A 50 15.56 5.67 -31.58
C PRO A 50 15.51 5.75 -30.05
N LYS A 51 14.49 5.10 -29.46
CA LYS A 51 14.47 4.76 -28.03
C LYS A 51 15.80 4.08 -27.73
N GLY A 52 16.60 4.74 -26.90
CA GLY A 52 17.85 4.17 -26.40
C GLY A 52 17.61 2.74 -25.93
N VAL A 53 18.55 1.87 -26.27
CA VAL A 53 18.56 0.46 -25.86
C VAL A 53 18.40 0.42 -24.35
N THR A 54 17.20 0.07 -23.89
CA THR A 54 17.01 -0.34 -22.51
C THR A 54 17.67 -1.69 -22.41
N VAL A 55 18.90 -1.71 -21.91
CA VAL A 55 19.55 -2.95 -21.48
C VAL A 55 18.60 -3.57 -20.47
N ARG A 56 17.90 -4.63 -20.86
CA ARG A 56 17.07 -5.41 -19.96
C ARG A 56 18.02 -5.99 -18.92
N ARG A 57 18.15 -5.33 -17.76
CA ARG A 57 18.75 -5.97 -16.58
C ARG A 57 18.04 -7.31 -16.43
N GLY A 58 18.82 -8.38 -16.28
CA GLY A 58 18.28 -9.73 -16.12
C GLY A 58 17.17 -9.73 -15.07
N ALA A 59 16.16 -10.58 -15.25
CA ALA A 59 15.07 -10.69 -14.31
C ALA A 59 15.64 -10.94 -12.90
N GLN A 60 15.46 -9.97 -12.00
CA GLN A 60 15.85 -10.12 -10.60
C GLN A 60 15.14 -11.33 -10.03
N ARG A 61 15.89 -12.21 -9.35
CA ARG A 61 15.33 -13.41 -8.72
C ARG A 61 14.91 -13.02 -7.32
N LEU A 62 13.66 -12.57 -7.19
CA LEU A 62 13.07 -12.25 -5.90
C LEU A 62 12.22 -13.42 -5.42
N THR A 63 12.23 -13.65 -4.11
CA THR A 63 11.38 -14.67 -3.50
C THR A 63 9.91 -14.32 -3.71
N PRO A 64 9.08 -15.22 -4.27
CA PRO A 64 7.66 -14.97 -4.49
C PRO A 64 6.90 -14.68 -3.18
N PRO A 65 5.88 -13.80 -3.18
CA PRO A 65 5.06 -13.54 -1.99
C PRO A 65 4.40 -14.80 -1.40
N SER A 66 4.00 -15.76 -2.24
CA SER A 66 3.43 -17.04 -1.82
C SER A 66 4.37 -17.87 -0.94
N THR A 67 5.68 -17.69 -1.06
CA THR A 67 6.66 -18.37 -0.21
C THR A 67 6.56 -17.89 1.24
N TYR A 68 6.24 -16.62 1.49
CA TYR A 68 6.17 -16.05 2.84
C TYR A 68 4.85 -16.39 3.56
N GLN A 69 3.77 -16.62 2.81
CA GLN A 69 2.42 -16.86 3.35
C GLN A 69 2.37 -17.95 4.44
N PRO A 70 2.88 -19.19 4.22
CA PRO A 70 2.80 -20.23 5.25
C PRO A 70 3.59 -19.88 6.51
N PHE A 71 4.72 -19.17 6.39
CA PHE A 71 5.51 -18.75 7.54
C PHE A 71 4.81 -17.66 8.35
N LEU A 72 4.16 -16.69 7.68
CA LEU A 72 3.39 -15.64 8.34
C LEU A 72 2.22 -16.21 9.15
N VAL A 73 1.47 -17.15 8.57
CA VAL A 73 0.36 -17.79 9.28
C VAL A 73 0.86 -18.61 10.46
N ALA A 74 1.94 -19.40 10.28
CA ALA A 74 2.51 -20.19 11.35
C ALA A 74 3.01 -19.31 12.52
N LEU A 75 3.77 -18.26 12.22
CA LEU A 75 4.23 -17.30 13.22
C LEU A 75 3.07 -16.66 13.98
N LEU A 76 2.06 -16.16 13.28
CA LEU A 76 0.92 -15.53 13.94
C LEU A 76 0.17 -16.51 14.84
N ARG A 77 0.05 -17.79 14.47
CA ARG A 77 -0.55 -18.82 15.34
C ARG A 77 0.27 -19.07 16.60
N GLU A 78 1.60 -18.99 16.51
CA GLU A 78 2.47 -19.11 17.68
C GLU A 78 2.34 -17.92 18.63
N HIS A 79 1.94 -16.75 18.11
CA HIS A 79 1.59 -15.55 18.89
C HIS A 79 0.08 -15.44 19.17
N ASP A 80 -0.61 -16.57 19.35
CA ASP A 80 -2.05 -16.62 19.67
C ASP A 80 -2.96 -15.85 18.69
N GLY A 81 -2.52 -15.69 17.43
CA GLY A 81 -3.25 -15.07 16.34
C GLY A 81 -2.93 -13.60 16.09
N ALA A 82 -2.15 -12.93 16.95
CA ALA A 82 -1.84 -11.50 16.82
C ALA A 82 -0.41 -11.16 17.25
N CYS A 83 0.31 -10.40 16.42
CA CYS A 83 1.69 -10.00 16.72
C CYS A 83 2.02 -8.61 16.19
N GLU A 84 2.96 -7.91 16.84
CA GLU A 84 3.50 -6.66 16.31
C GLU A 84 4.26 -6.90 15.01
N ALA A 85 4.08 -5.99 14.05
CA ALA A 85 4.59 -6.16 12.70
C ALA A 85 6.12 -6.15 12.64
N GLU A 86 6.82 -5.32 13.42
CA GLU A 86 8.29 -5.35 13.43
C GLU A 86 8.82 -6.64 14.04
N GLN A 87 8.27 -7.07 15.19
CA GLN A 87 8.63 -8.34 15.82
C GLN A 87 8.38 -9.53 14.88
N LEU A 88 7.18 -9.60 14.30
CA LEU A 88 6.81 -10.65 13.36
C LEU A 88 7.74 -10.69 12.15
N MET A 89 8.18 -9.52 11.66
CA MET A 89 9.09 -9.43 10.52
C MET A 89 10.50 -9.90 10.88
N GLU A 90 10.99 -9.60 12.08
CA GLU A 90 12.27 -10.13 12.58
C GLU A 90 12.24 -11.65 12.66
N GLU A 91 11.22 -12.23 13.31
CA GLU A 91 11.06 -13.68 13.41
C GLU A 91 10.84 -14.35 12.04
N LEU A 92 10.11 -13.68 11.13
CA LEU A 92 9.95 -14.13 9.76
C LEU A 92 11.29 -14.24 9.06
N TYR A 93 12.16 -13.23 9.19
CA TYR A 93 13.48 -13.22 8.57
C TYR A 93 14.34 -14.40 9.02
N GLU A 94 14.30 -14.77 10.31
CA GLU A 94 15.03 -15.94 10.82
C GLU A 94 14.58 -17.24 10.16
N ARG A 95 13.28 -17.38 9.85
CA ARG A 95 12.71 -18.59 9.25
C ARG A 95 12.87 -18.65 7.74
N VAL A 96 12.65 -17.53 7.05
CA VAL A 96 12.70 -17.48 5.58
C VAL A 96 14.10 -17.15 5.05
N GLY A 97 15.01 -16.65 5.88
CA GLY A 97 16.38 -16.30 5.51
C GLY A 97 17.09 -17.34 4.65
N PRO A 98 17.01 -18.65 4.96
CA PRO A 98 17.63 -19.70 4.14
C PRO A 98 17.06 -19.85 2.72
N VAL A 99 15.83 -19.38 2.45
CA VAL A 99 15.18 -19.47 1.14
C VAL A 99 15.18 -18.14 0.37
N LEU A 100 15.66 -17.06 0.99
CA LEU A 100 15.80 -15.76 0.32
C LEU A 100 16.91 -15.81 -0.73
N HIS A 101 16.70 -15.09 -1.83
CA HIS A 101 17.73 -14.85 -2.82
C HIS A 101 18.60 -13.65 -2.42
N GLU A 102 19.82 -13.57 -2.96
CA GLU A 102 20.72 -12.42 -2.71
C GLU A 102 20.05 -11.07 -3.05
N ASP A 103 19.26 -11.03 -4.12
CA ASP A 103 18.51 -9.84 -4.55
C ASP A 103 17.49 -9.37 -3.49
N ASP A 104 16.96 -10.27 -2.65
CA ASP A 104 15.98 -9.95 -1.61
C ASP A 104 16.59 -9.13 -0.45
N HIS A 105 17.90 -9.22 -0.25
CA HIS A 105 18.64 -8.45 0.76
C HIS A 105 19.02 -7.03 0.28
N THR A 106 18.85 -6.74 -1.01
CA THR A 106 19.18 -5.40 -1.54
C THR A 106 18.26 -4.34 -0.94
N GLN A 107 18.81 -3.15 -0.65
CA GLN A 107 18.04 -2.06 -0.07
C GLN A 107 17.33 -1.22 -1.13
N VAL A 108 16.05 -0.93 -0.87
CA VAL A 108 15.23 -0.02 -1.66
C VAL A 108 14.58 0.97 -0.69
N ARG A 109 14.87 2.26 -0.86
CA ARG A 109 14.37 3.33 0.04
C ARG A 109 14.72 3.10 1.53
N GLY A 110 15.87 2.48 1.79
CA GLY A 110 16.35 2.21 3.15
C GLY A 110 15.88 0.90 3.76
N GLU A 111 15.01 0.13 3.08
CA GLU A 111 14.52 -1.17 3.57
C GLU A 111 14.94 -2.31 2.63
N PRO A 112 15.24 -3.51 3.16
CA PRO A 112 15.52 -4.67 2.33
C PRO A 112 14.26 -5.12 1.55
N ARG A 113 14.45 -5.60 0.32
CA ARG A 113 13.35 -5.97 -0.59
C ARG A 113 12.46 -7.10 -0.05
N TRP A 114 12.99 -8.03 0.74
CA TRP A 114 12.19 -9.12 1.31
C TRP A 114 11.03 -8.59 2.18
N ARG A 115 11.21 -7.44 2.87
CA ARG A 115 10.12 -6.81 3.65
C ARG A 115 8.95 -6.37 2.77
N LEU A 116 9.22 -5.98 1.52
CA LEU A 116 8.15 -5.72 0.55
C LEU A 116 7.46 -7.01 0.11
N GLY A 117 8.22 -8.10 -0.07
CA GLY A 117 7.69 -9.44 -0.35
C GLY A 117 6.73 -9.92 0.74
N ALA A 118 7.14 -9.82 2.00
CA ALA A 118 6.31 -10.15 3.16
C ALA A 118 5.03 -9.31 3.25
N ARG A 119 5.12 -7.99 3.00
CA ARG A 119 3.93 -7.11 2.98
C ARG A 119 2.95 -7.46 1.84
N ARG A 120 3.46 -7.91 0.69
CA ARG A 120 2.62 -8.43 -0.40
C ARG A 120 1.96 -9.76 -0.03
N ALA A 121 2.68 -10.63 0.68
CA ALA A 121 2.13 -11.88 1.17
C ALA A 121 0.97 -11.63 2.15
N ARG A 122 1.14 -10.68 3.09
CA ARG A 122 0.05 -10.22 3.95
C ARG A 122 -1.16 -9.74 3.15
N ALA A 123 -0.95 -8.89 2.14
CA ALA A 123 -2.06 -8.38 1.33
C ALA A 123 -2.84 -9.52 0.67
N ALA A 124 -2.15 -10.51 0.10
CA ALA A 124 -2.79 -11.70 -0.44
C ALA A 124 -3.54 -12.53 0.62
N LEU A 125 -2.96 -12.73 1.82
CA LEU A 125 -3.65 -13.41 2.93
C LEU A 125 -4.89 -12.67 3.42
N THR A 126 -4.87 -11.33 3.42
CA THR A 126 -6.06 -10.51 3.71
C THR A 126 -7.12 -10.66 2.63
N GLU A 127 -6.74 -10.68 1.35
CA GLU A 127 -7.65 -10.94 0.23
C GLU A 127 -8.27 -12.34 0.29
N GLU A 128 -7.50 -13.34 0.73
CA GLU A 128 -7.94 -14.73 0.94
C GLU A 128 -8.80 -14.91 2.21
N GLY A 129 -8.93 -13.87 3.05
CA GLY A 129 -9.70 -13.91 4.29
C GLY A 129 -9.02 -14.62 5.47
N LEU A 130 -7.72 -14.88 5.38
CA LEU A 130 -6.93 -15.53 6.44
C LEU A 130 -6.37 -14.52 7.46
N MET A 131 -6.16 -13.27 7.05
CA MET A 131 -5.70 -12.20 7.92
C MET A 131 -6.72 -11.06 7.98
N GLU A 132 -6.83 -10.43 9.14
CA GLU A 132 -7.64 -9.23 9.28
C GLU A 132 -7.02 -8.07 8.48
N PRO A 133 -7.84 -7.16 7.92
CA PRO A 133 -7.34 -5.87 7.46
C PRO A 133 -6.66 -5.14 8.62
N ALA A 134 -5.73 -4.21 8.35
CA ALA A 134 -5.03 -3.47 9.40
C ALA A 134 -6.00 -2.62 10.26
N ARG A 135 -6.56 -3.21 11.31
CA ARG A 135 -7.44 -2.54 12.29
C ARG A 135 -6.60 -1.67 13.22
N THR A 136 -5.51 -2.24 13.72
CA THR A 136 -4.56 -1.58 14.61
C THR A 136 -3.27 -1.30 13.84
N PRO A 137 -2.81 -0.04 13.78
CA PRO A 137 -1.53 0.30 13.16
C PRO A 137 -0.39 -0.50 13.81
N GLY A 138 0.42 -1.18 13.00
CA GLY A 138 1.58 -1.92 13.48
C GLY A 138 1.29 -3.31 14.08
N VAL A 139 0.04 -3.77 14.14
CA VAL A 139 -0.31 -5.13 14.59
C VAL A 139 -0.92 -5.91 13.45
N TRP A 140 -0.48 -7.16 13.28
CA TRP A 140 -0.99 -8.09 12.28
C TRP A 140 -1.74 -9.21 12.99
N GLU A 141 -2.93 -9.55 12.48
CA GLU A 141 -3.85 -10.46 13.14
C GLU A 141 -4.42 -11.47 12.14
N LEU A 142 -4.62 -12.70 12.57
CA LEU A 142 -5.34 -13.74 11.84
C LEU A 142 -6.85 -13.59 12.04
N THR A 143 -7.62 -14.02 11.05
CA THR A 143 -9.05 -14.25 11.22
C THR A 143 -9.30 -15.60 11.89
N ASP A 144 -10.54 -15.87 12.29
CA ASP A 144 -10.96 -17.21 12.74
C ASP A 144 -10.65 -18.30 11.69
N GLN A 145 -10.69 -17.96 10.40
CA GLN A 145 -10.32 -18.87 9.31
C GLN A 145 -8.81 -19.10 9.28
N GLY A 146 -8.00 -18.05 9.48
CA GLY A 146 -6.55 -18.14 9.59
C GLY A 146 -6.07 -18.94 10.81
N MET A 147 -6.88 -19.06 11.85
CA MET A 147 -6.57 -19.84 13.06
C MET A 147 -6.83 -21.35 12.93
N ARG A 148 -7.67 -21.79 11.99
CA ARG A 148 -8.04 -23.19 11.80
C ARG A 148 -6.98 -23.98 11.03
#